data_AF-A0A519LXU5-F1
#
_entry.id   AF-A0A519LXU5-F1
#
_cell.length_a   1.000
_cell.length_b   1.000
_cell.length_c   1.000
_cell.angle_alpha   90.00
_cell.angle_beta   90.00
_cell.angle_gamma   90.00
#
_symmetry.space_group_name_H-M   'P 1'
#
loop_
_entity.id
_entity.type
_entity.pdbx_description
1 polymer ?
#
loop_
_entity_poly.entity_id
_entity_poly.type
_entity_poly.pdbx_seq_one_letter_code
_entity_poly.pdbx_strand_id
1 'polypeptide(L)' 'MRHLANGHTVAQFNHKKGFRIHLLVFALIIPVVWVIWFLTDRTYLWPIWQTGAWAIGLLFHYLGVYVFKNKKQ' A
#
# COMPACT_ATOMS: atom_id res chain seq x y z
N MET A 1 -28.37 37.48 8.42
CA MET A 1 -27.04 37.05 7.93
C MET A 1 -26.60 35.76 8.61
N ARG A 2 -27.27 34.64 8.32
CA ARG A 2 -26.96 33.30 8.86
C ARG A 2 -27.48 32.31 7.83
N HIS A 3 -26.63 31.69 7.01
CA HIS A 3 -26.91 30.36 6.41
C HIS A 3 -25.85 29.75 5.47
N LEU A 4 -24.59 30.23 5.40
CA LEU A 4 -23.57 29.58 4.57
C LEU A 4 -22.77 28.54 5.36
N ALA A 5 -23.49 27.54 5.89
CA ALA A 5 -22.89 26.27 6.25
C ALA A 5 -22.64 25.49 4.95
N ASN A 6 -21.58 25.84 4.23
CA ASN A 6 -21.10 25.04 3.11
C ASN A 6 -20.58 23.73 3.68
N GLY A 7 -21.40 22.67 3.57
CA GLY A 7 -21.02 21.32 3.90
C GLY A 7 -19.92 20.85 2.96
N HIS A 8 -18.67 20.98 3.39
CA HIS A 8 -17.55 20.27 2.77
C HIS A 8 -17.80 18.77 3.02
N THR A 9 -18.39 18.09 2.03
CA THR A 9 -18.51 16.63 2.03
C THR A 9 -17.08 16.08 1.91
N VAL A 10 -16.40 15.91 3.05
CA VAL A 10 -15.12 15.23 3.09
C VAL A 10 -15.34 13.81 2.58
N ALA A 11 -14.85 13.54 1.37
CA ALA A 11 -14.92 12.21 0.78
C ALA A 11 -14.35 11.21 1.81
N GLN A 12 -15.20 10.28 2.27
CA GLN A 12 -14.83 9.31 3.29
C GLN A 12 -13.76 8.38 2.72
N PHE A 13 -12.50 8.62 3.07
CA PHE A 13 -11.39 7.80 2.58
C PHE A 13 -11.39 6.45 3.27
N ASN A 14 -11.72 5.38 2.53
CA ASN A 14 -11.72 4.04 3.06
C ASN A 14 -10.29 3.47 3.07
N HIS A 15 -9.61 3.68 4.19
CA HIS A 15 -8.25 3.19 4.44
C HIS A 15 -8.08 1.67 4.21
N LYS A 16 -9.12 0.86 4.50
CA LYS A 16 -9.08 -0.59 4.22
C LYS A 16 -9.08 -0.89 2.72
N LYS A 17 -9.86 -0.14 1.93
CA LYS A 17 -9.85 -0.24 0.46
C LYS A 17 -8.48 0.14 -0.09
N GLY A 18 -7.88 1.22 0.42
CA GLY A 18 -6.52 1.63 0.07
C GLY A 18 -5.51 0.52 0.31
N PHE A 19 -5.51 -0.09 1.50
CA PHE A 19 -4.61 -1.21 1.82
C PHE A 19 -4.80 -2.42 0.90
N ARG A 20 -6.05 -2.83 0.62
CA ARG A 20 -6.33 -3.98 -0.27
C ARG A 20 -5.75 -3.78 -1.67
N ILE A 21 -5.82 -2.56 -2.22
CA ILE A 21 -5.24 -2.26 -3.54
C ILE A 21 -3.72 -2.41 -3.49
N HIS A 22 -3.05 -1.85 -2.48
CA HIS A 22 -1.59 -1.96 -2.34
C HIS A 22 -1.15 -3.42 -2.16
N LEU A 23 -1.89 -4.19 -1.37
CA LEU A 23 -1.65 -5.63 -1.18
C LEU A 23 -1.80 -6.41 -2.50
N LEU A 24 -2.85 -6.12 -3.28
CA LEU A 24 -3.10 -6.78 -4.56
C LEU A 24 -2.01 -6.44 -5.59
N VAL A 25 -1.63 -5.17 -5.70
CA VAL A 25 -0.54 -4.75 -6.60
C VAL A 25 0.77 -5.41 -6.17
N PHE A 26 1.07 -5.45 -4.88
CA PHE A 26 2.26 -6.16 -4.35
C PHE A 26 2.22 -7.64 -4.74
N ALA A 27 1.11 -8.32 -4.49
CA ALA A 27 0.96 -9.76 -4.75
C ALA A 27 1.06 -10.13 -6.23
N LEU A 28 0.63 -9.25 -7.15
CA LEU A 28 0.68 -9.50 -8.59
C LEU A 28 2.02 -9.10 -9.21
N ILE A 29 2.56 -7.94 -8.83
CA ILE A 29 3.74 -7.38 -9.48
C ILE A 29 5.03 -8.04 -8.99
N ILE A 30 5.13 -8.38 -7.71
CA ILE A 30 6.35 -9.03 -7.17
C ILE A 30 6.66 -10.33 -7.93
N PRO A 31 5.74 -11.30 -8.09
CA PRO A 31 6.01 -12.50 -8.87
C PRO A 31 6.44 -12.21 -10.32
N VAL A 32 5.80 -11.26 -10.99
CA VAL A 32 6.15 -10.87 -12.36
C VAL A 32 7.60 -10.37 -12.43
N VAL A 33 8.00 -9.50 -11.50
CA VAL A 33 9.38 -8.98 -11.41
C VAL A 33 10.38 -10.12 -11.19
N TRP A 34 10.07 -11.06 -10.30
CA TRP A 34 10.91 -12.23 -10.06
C TRP A 34 10.98 -13.18 -11.26
N VAL A 35 9.89 -13.35 -12.01
CA VAL A 35 9.87 -14.10 -13.28
C VAL A 35 10.76 -13.43 -14.31
N ILE A 36 10.70 -12.09 -14.45
CA ILE A 36 11.58 -11.35 -15.37
C ILE A 36 13.05 -11.60 -15.01
N TRP A 37 13.41 -11.48 -13.74
CA TRP A 37 14.77 -11.77 -13.29
C TRP A 37 15.18 -13.22 -13.57
N PHE A 38 14.29 -14.17 -13.31
CA PHE A 38 14.56 -15.59 -13.55
C PHE A 38 14.81 -15.91 -15.03
N LEU A 39 14.11 -15.22 -15.94
CA LEU A 39 14.18 -15.42 -17.39
C LEU A 39 15.24 -14.56 -18.09
N THR A 40 15.87 -13.61 -17.38
CA THR A 40 16.88 -12.71 -17.95
C THR A 40 18.26 -13.02 -17.37
N ASP A 41 18.83 -12.10 -16.59
CA ASP A 41 20.15 -12.26 -16.00
C ASP A 41 20.02 -12.49 -14.48
N ARG A 42 20.51 -13.65 -14.04
CA ARG A 42 20.50 -14.10 -12.65
C ARG A 42 21.80 -13.77 -11.89
N THR A 43 22.75 -13.08 -12.53
CA THR A 43 24.04 -12.70 -11.92
C THR A 43 23.87 -11.76 -10.72
N TYR A 44 22.84 -10.91 -10.74
CA TYR A 44 22.54 -9.99 -9.65
C TYR A 44 21.08 -10.05 -9.22
N LEU A 45 20.84 -10.30 -7.93
CA LEU A 45 19.52 -10.43 -7.31
C LEU A 45 18.79 -9.09 -7.12
N TRP A 46 18.73 -8.25 -8.16
CA TRP A 46 18.12 -6.92 -8.08
C TRP A 46 16.64 -6.89 -7.60
N PRO A 47 15.77 -7.90 -7.83
CA PRO A 47 14.39 -7.87 -7.34
C PRO A 47 14.25 -7.78 -5.83
N ILE A 48 15.29 -8.17 -5.08
CA ILE A 48 15.25 -8.18 -3.62
C ILE A 48 15.07 -6.78 -3.04
N TRP A 49 15.67 -5.76 -3.67
CA TRP A 49 15.59 -4.38 -3.21
C TRP A 49 14.20 -3.81 -3.42
N GLN A 50 13.61 -4.03 -4.60
CA GLN A 50 12.24 -3.64 -4.92
C GLN A 50 11.25 -4.34 -3.98
N THR A 51 11.41 -5.66 -3.80
CA THR A 51 10.52 -6.46 -2.94
C THR A 51 10.61 -6.00 -1.49
N GLY A 52 11.82 -5.79 -0.97
CA GLY A 52 12.05 -5.35 0.40
C GLY A 52 11.46 -3.97 0.68
N ALA A 53 11.78 -2.98 -0.16
CA ALA A 53 11.27 -1.62 0.01
C ALA A 53 9.73 -1.56 -0.02
N TRP A 54 9.11 -2.28 -0.95
CA TRP A 54 7.65 -2.34 -1.06
C TRP A 54 7.01 -3.11 0.11
N ALA A 55 7.64 -4.19 0.57
CA ALA A 55 7.14 -4.95 1.72
C ALA A 55 7.14 -4.09 2.99
N ILE A 56 8.16 -3.26 3.18
CA ILE A 56 8.23 -2.29 4.29
C ILE A 56 7.07 -1.28 4.18
N GLY A 57 6.83 -0.71 3.00
CA GLY A 57 5.70 0.20 2.79
C GLY A 57 4.34 -0.46 3.06
N LEU A 58 4.16 -1.70 2.62
CA LEU A 58 2.95 -2.48 2.86
C LEU A 58 2.76 -2.78 4.36
N LEU A 59 3.84 -3.08 5.08
CA LEU A 59 3.83 -3.28 6.53
C LEU A 59 3.37 -2.02 7.26
N PHE A 60 3.95 -0.86 6.94
CA PHE A 60 3.52 0.40 7.58
C PHE A 60 2.08 0.77 7.23
N HIS A 61 1.61 0.48 6.02
CA HIS A 61 0.20 0.66 5.66
C HIS A 61 -0.71 -0.27 6.48
N TYR A 62 -0.34 -1.53 6.64
CA TYR A 62 -1.05 -2.47 7.52
C TYR A 62 -1.12 -1.95 8.96
N LEU A 63 0.02 -1.52 9.53
CA LEU A 63 0.07 -0.98 10.87
C LEU A 63 -0.84 0.25 11.02
N GLY A 64 -0.82 1.18 10.05
CA GLY A 64 -1.69 2.35 10.03
C GLY A 64 -3.18 2.01 10.01
N VAL A 65 -3.58 0.98 9.24
CA VAL A 65 -4.99 0.61 9.06
C VAL A 65 -5.54 -0.24 10.20
N TYR A 66 -4.76 -1.19 10.71
CA TYR A 66 -5.23 -2.24 11.60
C TYR A 66 -4.70 -2.15 13.03
N VAL A 67 -3.51 -1.58 13.24
CA VAL A 67 -2.87 -1.53 14.57
C VAL A 67 -3.04 -0.16 15.22
N PHE A 68 -2.71 0.92 14.50
CA PHE A 68 -2.70 2.27 15.06
C PHE A 68 -4.06 2.95 15.07
N LYS A 69 -4.96 2.56 14.14
CA LYS A 69 -6.32 3.12 14.06
C LYS A 69 -7.13 2.93 15.36
N ASN A 70 -6.78 1.93 16.17
CA ASN A 70 -7.47 1.60 17.42
C ASN A 70 -6.85 2.26 18.67
N LYS A 71 -5.79 3.07 18.54
CA LYS A 71 -5.11 3.73 19.68
C LYS A 71 -5.61 5.16 19.98
N LYS A 72 -6.84 5.49 19.59
CA LYS A 72 -7.49 6.73 20.03
C LYS A 72 -8.43 6.38 21.20
N GLN A 73 -7.85 6.15 22.38
CA GLN A 73 -8.53 6.30 23.67
C GLN A 73 -8.03 7.60 24.30
#